data_AF-A0A3P7NJ34-F1
#
_entry.id   AF-A0A3P7NJ34-F1
#
_cell.length_a   1.000
_cell.length_b   1.000
_cell.length_c   1.000
_cell.angle_alpha   90.00
_cell.angle_beta   90.00
_cell.angle_gamma   90.00
#
_symmetry.space_group_name_H-M   'P 1'
#
loop_
_entity.id
_entity.type
_entity.pdbx_description
1 polymer ?
#
loop_
_entity_poly.entity_id
_entity_poly.type
_entity_poly.pdbx_seq_one_letter_code
_entity_poly.pdbx_strand_id
1 'polypeptide(L)'
;MGADGLSYLEMDHLQHLNTGAVCASAHISAQLNEHLKDPCAMSVHFSSFCLQERVPKMFELLSRRFRATNWLDHTRILTLVNMITAGDWSANSVSCDGKHS
;
A
#
# COMPACT_ATOMS: atom_id res chain seq x y z
N MET A 1 -7.59 -3.90 3.65
CA MET A 1 -8.77 -3.59 4.49
C MET A 1 -10.05 -3.79 3.68
N GLY A 2 -11.15 -4.12 4.36
CA GLY A 2 -12.51 -4.05 3.80
C GLY A 2 -12.97 -2.61 3.60
N ALA A 3 -14.00 -2.38 2.80
CA ALA A 3 -14.55 -1.05 2.56
C ALA A 3 -16.01 -1.10 2.09
N ASP A 4 -16.80 -0.09 2.45
CA ASP A 4 -18.18 0.10 1.95
C ASP A 4 -19.08 -1.14 2.14
N GLY A 5 -19.06 -1.72 3.35
CA GLY A 5 -19.80 -2.93 3.69
C GLY A 5 -19.16 -4.26 3.23
N LEU A 6 -18.06 -4.21 2.48
CA LEU A 6 -17.34 -5.40 2.03
C LEU A 6 -16.20 -5.78 3.00
N SER A 7 -16.04 -7.08 3.21
CA SER A 7 -14.90 -7.66 3.92
C SER A 7 -13.58 -7.43 3.19
N TYR A 8 -12.45 -7.66 3.88
CA TYR A 8 -11.15 -7.52 3.23
C TYR A 8 -10.94 -8.53 2.10
N LEU A 9 -11.54 -9.73 2.18
CA LEU A 9 -11.44 -10.77 1.16
C LEU A 9 -12.24 -10.39 -0.09
N GLU A 10 -13.44 -9.86 0.07
CA GLU A 10 -14.26 -9.38 -1.05
C GLU A 10 -13.58 -8.20 -1.75
N MET A 11 -13.00 -7.27 -0.99
CA MET A 11 -12.23 -6.16 -1.56
C MET A 11 -10.98 -6.64 -2.31
N ASP A 12 -10.30 -7.67 -1.81
CA ASP A 12 -9.14 -8.26 -2.47
C ASP A 12 -9.52 -8.96 -3.77
N HIS A 13 -10.63 -9.70 -3.76
CA HIS A 13 -11.18 -10.33 -4.94
C HIS A 13 -11.58 -9.30 -6.01
N LEU A 14 -12.27 -8.23 -5.62
CA LEU A 14 -12.62 -7.14 -6.53
C LEU A 14 -11.39 -6.42 -7.09
N GLN A 15 -10.32 -6.30 -6.29
CA GLN A 15 -9.06 -5.75 -6.76
C GLN A 15 -8.45 -6.64 -7.84
N HIS A 16 -8.36 -7.95 -7.59
CA HIS A 16 -7.82 -8.90 -8.56
C HIS A 16 -8.62 -8.95 -9.86
N LEU A 17 -9.96 -8.83 -9.79
CA LEU A 17 -10.82 -8.84 -10.97
C LEU A 17 -10.73 -7.57 -11.84
N ASN A 18 -10.46 -6.42 -11.23
CA ASN A 18 -10.63 -5.13 -11.90
C ASN A 18 -9.32 -4.35 -12.07
N THR A 19 -8.22 -4.81 -11.48
CA THR A 19 -6.91 -4.17 -11.54
C THR A 19 -5.81 -5.21 -11.65
N GLY A 20 -4.69 -4.87 -12.29
CA GLY A 20 -3.47 -5.67 -12.21
C GLY A 20 -2.72 -5.43 -10.89
N ALA A 21 -2.79 -4.21 -10.36
CA ALA A 21 -2.36 -3.87 -9.02
C ALA A 21 -3.00 -2.57 -8.54
N VAL A 22 -3.07 -2.40 -7.22
CA VAL A 22 -3.30 -1.12 -6.54
C VAL A 22 -2.21 -0.97 -5.48
N CYS A 23 -1.42 0.08 -5.57
CA CYS A 23 -0.30 0.35 -4.69
C CYS A 23 -0.41 1.75 -4.07
N ALA A 24 0.08 1.88 -2.84
CA ALA A 24 0.24 3.16 -2.15
C ALA A 24 1.66 3.22 -1.59
N SER A 25 2.37 4.31 -1.86
CA SER A 25 3.74 4.53 -1.39
C SER A 25 3.91 5.95 -0.86
N ALA A 26 4.62 6.09 0.26
CA ALA A 26 5.04 7.39 0.77
C ALA A 26 6.28 7.86 0.01
N HIS A 27 6.28 9.11 -0.44
CA HIS A 27 7.40 9.75 -1.12
C HIS A 27 7.83 11.00 -0.35
N ILE A 28 9.14 11.14 -0.18
CA ILE A 28 9.76 12.36 0.35
C ILE A 28 10.61 12.91 -0.79
N SER A 29 10.31 14.13 -1.23
CA SER A 29 11.08 14.83 -2.25
C SER A 29 11.69 16.08 -1.65
N ALA A 30 13.03 16.15 -1.68
CA ALA A 30 13.74 17.38 -1.42
C ALA A 30 13.55 18.32 -2.61
N GLN A 31 13.36 19.61 -2.34
CA GLN A 31 13.45 20.60 -3.40
C GLN A 31 14.91 20.71 -3.85
N LEU A 32 15.14 20.99 -5.13
CA LEU A 32 16.48 21.13 -5.71
C LEU A 32 17.26 22.36 -5.16
N ASN A 33 16.69 23.10 -4.21
CA ASN A 33 17.36 24.25 -3.60
C ASN A 33 18.50 23.81 -2.69
N GLU A 34 19.64 24.49 -2.79
CA GLU A 34 20.92 24.16 -2.12
C GLU A 34 20.86 24.28 -0.58
N HIS A 35 19.74 24.72 -0.02
CA HIS A 35 19.55 24.83 1.42
C HIS A 35 19.00 23.53 2.00
N LEU A 36 19.89 22.69 2.54
CA LEU A 36 19.59 21.42 3.25
C LEU A 36 18.64 21.56 4.46
N LYS A 37 18.19 22.78 4.81
CA LYS A 37 17.26 23.06 5.91
C LYS A 37 15.85 23.38 5.44
N ASP A 38 15.61 23.46 4.12
CA ASP A 38 14.29 23.79 3.60
C ASP A 38 13.30 22.63 3.81
N PRO A 39 11.99 22.94 3.98
CA PRO A 39 10.98 21.90 4.16
C PRO A 39 10.94 20.92 2.99
N CYS A 40 11.04 19.61 3.29
CA CYS A 40 10.82 18.56 2.30
C CYS A 40 9.32 18.42 1.99
N ALA A 41 8.99 18.18 0.72
CA ALA A 41 7.63 17.80 0.36
C ALA A 41 7.42 16.31 0.65
N MET A 42 6.35 16.01 1.39
CA MET A 42 5.91 14.65 1.69
C MET A 42 4.59 14.39 0.96
N SER A 43 4.51 13.28 0.26
CA SER A 43 3.30 12.88 -0.45
C SER A 43 3.03 11.38 -0.33
N VAL A 44 1.78 10.99 -0.55
CA VAL A 44 1.40 9.59 -0.74
C VAL A 44 0.97 9.43 -2.18
N HIS A 45 1.68 8.60 -2.92
CA HIS A 45 1.38 8.29 -4.30
C HIS A 45 0.54 7.02 -4.36
N PHE A 46 -0.58 7.09 -5.07
CA PHE A 46 -1.44 5.95 -5.35
C PHE A 46 -1.31 5.60 -6.83
N SER A 47 -0.92 4.36 -7.11
CA SER A 47 -0.81 3.85 -8.46
C SER A 47 -1.69 2.64 -8.66
N SER A 48 -2.30 2.54 -9.84
CA SER A 48 -3.13 1.42 -10.24
C SER A 48 -3.10 1.30 -11.76
N PHE A 49 -3.20 0.08 -12.26
CA PHE A 49 -3.32 -0.19 -13.69
C PHE A 49 -4.34 -1.30 -13.95
N CYS A 50 -4.99 -1.25 -15.11
CA CYS A 50 -6.00 -2.22 -15.50
C CYS A 50 -6.12 -2.26 -17.05
N LEU A 51 -6.86 -3.24 -17.56
CA LEU A 51 -7.27 -3.25 -18.97
C LEU A 51 -8.20 -2.07 -19.26
N GLN A 52 -8.23 -1.58 -20.49
CA GLN A 52 -8.96 -0.37 -20.86
C GLN A 52 -10.45 -0.44 -20.51
N GLU A 53 -11.09 -1.59 -20.73
CA GLU A 53 -12.50 -1.84 -20.39
C GLU A 53 -12.77 -1.87 -18.89
N ARG A 54 -11.74 -2.00 -18.05
CA ARG A 54 -11.85 -2.05 -16.58
C ARG A 54 -11.66 -0.69 -15.91
N VAL A 55 -11.28 0.36 -16.64
CA VAL A 55 -11.04 1.69 -16.07
C VAL A 55 -12.20 2.19 -15.18
N PRO A 56 -13.49 2.10 -15.56
CA PRO A 56 -14.58 2.52 -14.69
C PRO A 56 -14.62 1.73 -13.38
N LYS A 57 -14.38 0.41 -13.44
CA LYS A 57 -14.39 -0.48 -12.28
C LYS A 57 -13.19 -0.29 -11.37
N MET A 58 -12.02 0.03 -11.93
CA MET A 58 -10.85 0.46 -11.17
C MET A 58 -11.16 1.73 -10.36
N PHE A 59 -11.74 2.76 -10.97
CA PHE A 59 -12.10 3.99 -10.25
C PHE A 59 -13.19 3.76 -9.20
N GLU A 60 -14.18 2.90 -9.47
CA GLU A 60 -15.19 2.51 -8.49
C GLU A 60 -14.55 1.86 -7.26
N LEU A 61 -13.64 0.89 -7.46
CA LEU A 61 -12.87 0.23 -6.40
C LEU A 61 -12.05 1.25 -5.58
N LEU A 62 -11.31 2.13 -6.25
CA LEU A 62 -10.49 3.15 -5.60
C LEU A 62 -11.36 4.12 -4.78
N SER A 63 -12.49 4.55 -5.33
CA SER A 63 -13.45 5.42 -4.63
C SER A 63 -13.95 4.78 -3.32
N ARG A 64 -14.31 3.48 -3.35
CA ARG A 64 -14.70 2.74 -2.14
C ARG A 64 -13.58 2.70 -1.11
N ARG A 65 -12.34 2.41 -1.54
CA ARG A 65 -11.16 2.40 -0.65
C ARG A 65 -10.93 3.77 -0.01
N PHE A 66 -10.97 4.86 -0.77
CA PHE A 66 -10.69 6.19 -0.21
C PHE A 66 -11.79 6.69 0.73
N ARG A 67 -13.06 6.36 0.46
CA ARG A 67 -14.18 6.96 1.18
C ARG A 67 -14.66 6.14 2.37
N ALA A 68 -14.53 4.82 2.32
CA ALA A 68 -15.24 3.93 3.23
C ALA A 68 -14.40 2.75 3.73
N THR A 69 -13.05 2.89 3.77
CA THR A 69 -12.19 1.86 4.36
C THR A 69 -12.57 1.63 5.82
N ASN A 70 -12.76 0.37 6.19
CA ASN A 70 -13.02 -0.01 7.58
C ASN A 70 -11.70 -0.03 8.38
N TRP A 71 -11.39 1.09 9.03
CA TRP A 71 -10.21 1.23 9.90
C TRP A 71 -10.38 0.59 11.28
N LEU A 72 -11.58 0.07 11.60
CA LEU A 72 -11.89 -0.55 12.89
C LEU A 72 -11.68 -2.07 12.90
N ASP A 73 -11.28 -2.66 11.77
CA ASP A 73 -10.92 -4.08 11.68
C ASP A 73 -9.53 -4.33 12.30
N HIS A 74 -9.50 -4.31 13.64
CA HIS A 74 -8.29 -4.47 14.45
C HIS A 74 -7.55 -5.76 14.14
N THR A 75 -8.28 -6.86 13.95
CA THR A 75 -7.70 -8.17 13.61
C THR A 75 -6.93 -8.07 12.31
N ARG A 76 -7.52 -7.51 11.25
CA ARG A 76 -6.84 -7.38 9.96
C ARG A 76 -5.63 -6.46 10.02
N ILE A 77 -5.73 -5.34 10.75
CA ILE A 77 -4.59 -4.42 10.95
C ILE A 77 -3.45 -5.16 11.65
N LEU A 78 -3.73 -5.86 12.74
CA LEU A 78 -2.71 -6.60 13.47
C LEU A 78 -2.06 -7.69 12.60
N THR A 79 -2.87 -8.43 11.82
CA THR A 79 -2.35 -9.40 10.86
C THR A 79 -1.43 -8.75 9.84
N LEU A 80 -1.77 -7.57 9.30
CA LEU A 80 -0.91 -6.85 8.35
C LEU A 80 0.41 -6.43 8.98
N VAL A 81 0.36 -5.82 10.17
CA VAL A 81 1.55 -5.38 10.90
C VAL A 81 2.49 -6.56 11.14
N ASN A 82 1.96 -7.66 11.67
CA ASN A 82 2.76 -8.85 11.95
C ASN A 82 3.41 -9.43 10.69
N MET A 83 2.70 -9.40 9.55
CA MET A 83 3.23 -9.85 8.27
C MET A 83 4.40 -8.99 7.79
N ILE A 84 4.26 -7.66 7.89
CA ILE A 84 5.31 -6.71 7.51
C ILE A 84 6.54 -6.92 8.41
N THR A 85 6.34 -6.96 9.73
CA THR A 85 7.44 -7.13 10.69
C THR A 85 8.14 -8.48 10.54
N ALA A 86 7.42 -9.56 10.25
CA ALA A 86 8.02 -10.87 10.00
C ALA A 86 8.83 -10.87 8.70
N GLY A 87 8.34 -10.20 7.66
CA GLY A 87 9.07 -9.99 6.41
C GLY A 87 10.38 -9.25 6.63
N ASP A 88 10.35 -8.12 7.35
CA ASP A 88 11.54 -7.33 7.66
C ASP A 88 12.56 -8.11 8.50
N TRP A 89 12.09 -8.93 9.45
CA TRP A 89 12.97 -9.79 10.24
C TRP A 89 13.67 -10.84 9.37
N SER A 90 12.95 -11.48 8.45
CA SER A 90 13.50 -12.48 7.54
C SER A 90 14.51 -11.89 6.55
N ALA A 91 14.27 -10.66 6.06
CA ALA A 91 15.20 -9.95 5.18
C ALA A 91 16.48 -9.55 5.91
N ASN A 92 16.36 -9.13 7.17
CA ASN A 92 17.50 -8.76 8.00
C ASN A 92 18.33 -9.97 8.47
N SER A 93 17.73 -11.15 8.72
CA SER A 93 18.49 -12.35 9.10
C SER A 93 19.41 -12.85 7.98
N VAL A 94 18.98 -12.76 6.71
CA VAL A 94 19.82 -13.15 5.55
C VAL A 94 21.01 -12.20 5.37
N SER A 95 20.87 -10.92 5.77
CA SER A 95 21.97 -9.95 5.74
C SER A 95 23.06 -10.20 6.80
N CYS A 96 22.75 -10.90 7.88
CA CYS A 96 23.70 -11.14 8.98
C CYS A 96 24.61 -12.35 8.72
N ASP A 97 24.17 -13.34 7.94
CA ASP A 97 24.95 -14.55 7.63
C ASP A 97 26.02 -14.31 6.54
N GLY A 98 25.99 -13.19 5.82
CA GLY A 98 26.96 -12.85 4.79
C GLY A 98 28.30 -12.25 5.29
N LYS A 99 28.54 -12.19 6.61
CA LYS A 99 29.75 -11.59 7.21
C LYS A 99 30.67 -12.58 7.94
N HIS A 100 30.52 -13.88 7.72
CA HIS A 100 31.49 -14.88 8.16
C HIS A 100 32.04 -15.63 6.95
N SER A 101 33.08 -15.06 6.33
CA SER A 101 34.03 -15.73 5.44
C SER A 101 35.43 -15.45 5.94
#